data_AF-A0A2V6JVJ5-F1
#
_entry.id   AF-A0A2V6JVJ5-F1
#
_cell.length_a   1.000
_cell.length_b   1.000
_cell.length_c   1.000
_cell.angle_alpha   90.00
_cell.angle_beta   90.00
_cell.angle_gamma   90.00
#
_symmetry.space_group_name_H-M   'P 1'
#
loop_
_entity.id
_entity.type
_entity.pdbx_description
1 polymer ?
#
loop_
_entity_poly.entity_id
_entity_poly.type
_entity_poly.pdbx_seq_one_letter_code
_entity_poly.pdbx_strand_id
1 'polypeptide(L)'
;MTLLRNLVLAILLVLIASGAMAGQPWLRKSEAIRIANIKAKSTGHDLHRYQCGPVNYGEREDVWWVDYRAKNGRYTELTIQVEDKSKKAWLALP
;
A
#
# COMPACT_ATOMS: atom_id res chain seq x y z
N MET A 1 -13.64 13.40 42.77
CA MET A 1 -12.60 12.66 42.02
C MET A 1 -13.15 11.71 40.94
N THR A 2 -14.47 11.56 40.80
CA THR A 2 -15.12 10.70 39.80
C THR A 2 -15.30 11.35 38.42
N LEU A 3 -15.57 12.67 38.38
CA LEU A 3 -15.78 13.42 37.14
C LEU A 3 -14.52 13.50 36.25
N LEU A 4 -13.36 13.78 36.84
CA LEU A 4 -12.09 13.85 36.11
C LEU A 4 -11.70 12.50 35.50
N ARG A 5 -11.95 11.39 36.23
CA ARG A 5 -11.70 10.03 35.77
C ARG A 5 -12.54 9.67 34.54
N ASN A 6 -13.83 10.03 34.57
CA ASN A 6 -14.74 9.77 33.46
C ASN A 6 -14.39 10.60 32.21
N LEU A 7 -13.90 11.83 32.41
CA LEU A 7 -13.48 12.71 31.32
C LEU A 7 -12.25 12.17 30.58
N VAL A 8 -11.24 11.72 31.33
CA VAL A 8 -10.00 11.14 30.75
C VAL A 8 -10.29 9.85 29.98
N LEU A 9 -11.19 8.99 30.51
CA LEU A 9 -11.65 7.78 29.82
C LEU A 9 -12.37 8.09 28.50
N ALA A 10 -13.21 9.13 28.46
CA ALA A 10 -13.91 9.54 27.25
C ALA A 10 -12.94 10.03 26.16
N ILE A 11 -11.91 10.81 26.54
CA ILE A 11 -10.89 11.30 25.61
C ILE A 11 -10.07 10.14 25.03
N LEU A 12 -9.67 9.18 25.87
CA LEU A 12 -8.98 7.97 25.43
C LEU A 12 -9.82 7.13 24.45
N LEU A 13 -11.13 6.99 24.68
CA LEU A 13 -12.05 6.28 23.79
C LEU A 13 -12.16 6.94 22.40
N VAL A 14 -12.21 8.26 22.32
CA VAL A 14 -12.27 9.00 21.04
C VAL A 14 -10.94 8.89 20.27
N LEU A 15 -9.80 8.91 20.96
CA LEU A 15 -8.48 8.68 20.36
C LEU A 15 -8.32 7.25 19.81
N ILE A 16 -8.89 6.25 20.47
CA ILE A 16 -8.86 4.85 20.00
C ILE A 16 -9.80 4.65 18.79
N ALA A 17 -10.95 5.33 18.75
CA ALA A 17 -11.89 5.25 17.63
C ALA A 17 -11.39 5.95 16.34
N SER A 18 -10.32 6.73 16.43
CA SER A 18 -9.65 7.33 15.26
C SER A 18 -8.69 6.36 14.56
N GLY A 19 -8.47 5.19 15.15
CA GLY A 19 -7.60 4.14 14.62
C GLY A 19 -8.29 3.36 13.50
N ALA A 20 -7.75 3.52 12.29
CA ALA A 20 -7.95 2.64 11.14
C ALA A 20 -9.37 2.68 10.51
N MET A 21 -9.64 3.76 9.77
CA MET A 21 -10.18 3.53 8.44
C MET A 21 -9.10 2.77 7.67
N ALA A 22 -9.16 1.44 7.67
CA ALA A 22 -8.42 0.60 6.73
C ALA A 22 -8.90 1.00 5.33
N GLY A 23 -8.19 1.98 4.76
CA GLY A 23 -8.53 2.56 3.48
C GLY A 23 -8.36 1.47 2.44
N GLN A 24 -9.44 1.19 1.70
CA GLN A 24 -9.33 0.39 0.49
C GLN A 24 -8.23 1.01 -0.40
N PRO A 25 -7.31 0.22 -0.98
CA PRO A 25 -6.25 0.75 -1.84
C PRO A 25 -6.84 1.61 -2.94
N TRP A 26 -6.19 2.74 -3.21
CA TRP A 26 -6.64 3.66 -4.24
C TRP A 26 -6.28 3.15 -5.62
N LEU A 27 -5.06 2.64 -5.75
CA LEU A 27 -4.62 1.95 -6.95
C LEU A 27 -5.27 0.58 -7.01
N ARG A 28 -5.80 0.24 -8.18
CA ARG A 28 -6.15 -1.15 -8.46
C ARG A 28 -4.86 -1.95 -8.58
N LYS A 29 -4.92 -3.22 -8.21
CA LYS A 29 -3.83 -4.20 -8.38
C LYS A 29 -3.21 -4.16 -9.79
N SER A 30 -4.02 -4.03 -10.84
CA SER A 30 -3.54 -3.94 -12.23
C SER A 30 -2.74 -2.66 -12.51
N GLU A 31 -3.09 -1.54 -11.89
CA GLU A 31 -2.38 -0.27 -12.02
C GLU A 31 -1.05 -0.32 -11.29
N ALA A 32 -1.01 -0.91 -10.09
CA ALA A 32 0.22 -1.16 -9.36
C ALA A 32 1.19 -2.04 -10.17
N ILE A 33 0.71 -3.12 -10.79
CA ILE A 33 1.51 -3.98 -11.69
C ILE A 33 2.03 -3.17 -12.88
N ARG A 34 1.20 -2.31 -13.49
CA ARG A 34 1.62 -1.48 -14.62
C ARG A 34 2.74 -0.52 -14.22
N ILE A 35 2.62 0.15 -13.07
CA ILE A 35 3.65 1.05 -12.55
C ILE A 35 4.94 0.28 -12.24
N ALA A 36 4.82 -0.87 -11.57
CA ALA A 36 5.95 -1.73 -11.27
C ALA A 36 6.68 -2.20 -12.55
N ASN A 37 5.95 -2.57 -13.60
CA ASN A 37 6.51 -2.97 -14.88
C ASN A 37 7.30 -1.83 -15.54
N ILE A 38 6.79 -0.60 -15.51
CA ILE A 38 7.49 0.58 -16.04
C ILE A 38 8.79 0.81 -15.26
N LYS A 39 8.72 0.74 -13.92
CA LYS A 39 9.90 0.92 -13.06
C LYS A 39 10.96 -0.15 -13.34
N ALA A 40 10.58 -1.43 -13.37
CA ALA A 40 11.50 -2.54 -13.65
C ALA A 40 12.18 -2.40 -15.02
N LYS A 41 11.44 -2.00 -16.07
CA LYS A 41 12.01 -1.72 -17.39
C LYS A 41 12.99 -0.54 -17.34
N SER A 42 12.64 0.55 -16.66
CA SER A 42 13.49 1.73 -16.55
C SER A 42 14.81 1.48 -15.80
N THR A 43 14.85 0.48 -14.92
CA THR A 43 16.08 0.06 -14.22
C THR A 43 16.86 -1.02 -14.97
N GLY A 44 16.47 -1.33 -16.21
CA GLY A 44 17.20 -2.24 -17.11
C GLY A 44 16.81 -3.71 -17.00
N HIS A 45 15.74 -4.05 -16.27
CA HIS A 45 15.26 -5.43 -16.24
C HIS A 45 14.44 -5.78 -17.48
N ASP A 46 14.80 -6.88 -18.12
CA ASP A 46 14.02 -7.51 -19.18
C ASP A 46 12.91 -8.38 -18.58
N LEU A 47 11.69 -7.84 -18.51
CA LEU A 47 10.53 -8.52 -17.95
C LEU A 47 10.14 -9.82 -18.67
N HIS A 48 10.63 -10.09 -19.90
CA HIS A 48 10.35 -11.38 -20.56
C HIS A 48 11.01 -12.56 -19.81
N ARG A 49 12.09 -12.29 -19.06
CA ARG A 49 12.82 -13.28 -18.25
C ARG A 49 12.15 -13.58 -16.91
N TYR A 50 11.16 -12.78 -16.55
CA TYR A 50 10.44 -12.87 -15.28
C TYR A 50 8.99 -13.27 -15.48
N GLN A 51 8.41 -13.86 -14.46
CA GLN A 51 6.98 -14.07 -14.31
C GLN A 51 6.50 -13.20 -13.15
N CYS A 52 5.40 -12.46 -13.37
CA CYS A 52 4.74 -11.73 -12.28
C CYS A 52 4.24 -12.75 -11.26
N GLY A 53 4.77 -12.66 -10.05
CA GLY A 53 4.41 -13.47 -8.90
C GLY A 53 3.26 -12.87 -8.09
N PRO A 54 3.23 -13.17 -6.79
CA PRO A 54 2.27 -12.56 -5.86
C PRO A 54 2.31 -11.03 -5.90
N VAL A 55 1.14 -10.43 -5.69
CA VAL A 55 0.99 -8.98 -5.58
C VAL A 55 0.09 -8.71 -4.39
N ASN A 56 0.68 -8.07 -3.37
CA ASN A 56 0.08 -7.89 -2.05
C ASN A 56 0.01 -6.40 -1.72
N TYR A 57 -1.07 -6.00 -1.04
CA TYR A 57 -1.21 -4.65 -0.51
C TYR A 57 -0.95 -4.66 1.00
N GLY A 58 -0.04 -3.79 1.45
CA GLY A 58 0.21 -3.53 2.86
C GLY A 58 -0.61 -2.33 3.32
N GLU A 59 -1.78 -2.57 3.92
CA GLU A 59 -2.69 -1.51 4.39
C GLU A 59 -2.06 -0.56 5.41
N ARG A 60 -1.09 -1.04 6.20
CA ARG A 60 -0.38 -0.20 7.18
C ARG A 60 0.56 0.81 6.53
N GLU A 61 1.11 0.46 5.38
CA GLU A 61 2.15 1.24 4.70
C GLU A 61 1.60 1.99 3.48
N ASP A 62 0.35 1.70 3.10
CA ASP A 62 -0.27 2.10 1.83
C ASP A 62 0.62 1.77 0.63
N VAL A 63 1.04 0.51 0.53
CA VAL A 63 2.03 0.06 -0.44
C VAL A 63 1.58 -1.22 -1.13
N TRP A 64 1.75 -1.25 -2.45
CA TRP A 64 1.70 -2.48 -3.24
C TRP A 64 3.11 -3.07 -3.38
N TRP A 65 3.25 -4.35 -3.06
CA TRP A 65 4.44 -5.16 -3.29
C TRP A 65 4.20 -6.06 -4.50
N VAL A 66 4.99 -5.89 -5.56
CA VAL A 66 4.90 -6.67 -6.81
C VAL A 66 6.15 -7.52 -6.97
N ASP A 67 6.00 -8.83 -6.83
CA ASP A 67 7.11 -9.77 -6.95
C ASP A 67 7.26 -10.27 -8.40
N TYR A 68 8.51 -10.45 -8.82
CA TYR A 68 8.89 -10.99 -10.12
C TYR A 68 9.86 -12.14 -9.91
N ARG A 69 9.44 -13.34 -10.30
CA ARG A 69 10.26 -14.55 -10.21
C ARG A 69 10.94 -14.83 -11.53
N ALA A 70 12.21 -15.21 -11.50
CA ALA A 70 12.95 -15.60 -12.69
C ALA A 70 12.40 -16.92 -13.24
N LYS A 71 12.09 -16.97 -14.54
CA LYS A 71 11.51 -18.18 -15.16
C LYS A 71 12.45 -19.39 -15.17
N ASN A 72 13.76 -19.15 -15.14
CA ASN A 72 14.79 -20.18 -15.32
C ASN A 72 15.75 -20.29 -14.14
N GLY A 73 15.44 -19.65 -13.00
CA GLY A 73 16.30 -19.65 -11.80
C GLY A 73 17.68 -19.02 -11.97
N ARG A 74 18.02 -18.47 -13.14
CA ARG A 74 19.32 -17.83 -13.42
C ARG A 74 19.38 -16.36 -13.04
N TYR A 75 18.24 -15.75 -12.72
CA TYR A 75 18.15 -14.35 -12.34
C TYR A 75 17.68 -14.23 -10.89
N THR A 76 18.19 -13.22 -10.19
CA THR A 76 17.70 -12.85 -8.86
C THR A 76 16.24 -12.42 -8.95
N GLU A 77 15.44 -12.85 -7.99
CA GLU A 77 14.06 -12.36 -7.83
C GLU A 77 14.07 -10.84 -7.63
N LEU A 78 13.01 -10.20 -8.11
CA LEU A 78 12.86 -8.74 -8.05
C LEU A 78 11.54 -8.42 -7.37
N THR A 79 11.56 -7.58 -6.35
CA THR A 79 10.35 -7.04 -5.72
C THR A 79 10.34 -5.53 -5.97
N ILE A 80 9.25 -5.04 -6.55
CA ILE A 80 9.02 -3.60 -6.75
C ILE A 80 7.95 -3.12 -5.78
N GLN A 81 8.31 -2.10 -5.00
CA GLN A 81 7.42 -1.38 -4.13
C GLN A 81 6.74 -0.24 -4.91
N VAL A 82 5.41 -0.15 -4.82
CA VAL A 82 4.62 0.95 -5.40
C VAL A 82 3.82 1.61 -4.29
N GLU A 83 4.19 2.84 -3.95
CA GLU A 83 3.49 3.62 -2.92
C GLU A 83 2.12 4.09 -3.43
N ASP A 84 1.06 3.80 -2.67
CA ASP A 84 -0.33 4.15 -2.94
C ASP A 84 -0.77 5.42 -2.18
N LYS A 85 0.05 6.48 -2.29
CA LYS A 85 -0.10 7.73 -1.51
C LYS A 85 -1.18 8.68 -2.06
N SER A 86 -2.06 8.26 -2.97
CA SER A 86 -3.08 9.17 -3.52
C SER A 86 -4.18 9.46 -2.49
N LYS A 87 -3.93 10.40 -1.58
CA LYS A 87 -4.96 10.94 -0.68
C LYS A 87 -6.05 11.59 -1.54
N LYS A 88 -7.30 11.10 -1.50
CA LYS A 88 -8.41 11.87 -2.08
C LYS A 88 -8.59 13.16 -1.29
N ALA A 89 -8.51 14.29 -1.99
CA ALA A 89 -9.19 15.50 -1.59
C ALA A 89 -10.61 15.46 -2.15
N TRP A 90 -11.59 15.74 -1.31
CA TRP A 90 -12.98 15.93 -1.71
C TRP A 90 -13.29 17.41 -1.56
N LEU A 91 -14.03 17.98 -2.52
CA LEU A 91 -14.64 19.29 -2.33
C LEU A 91 -15.80 19.10 -1.34
N ALA A 92 -15.66 19.66 -0.15
CA ALA A 92 -16.80 19.92 0.72
C ALA A 92 -17.50 21.17 0.17
N LEU A 93 -18.77 21.04 -0.21
CA LEU A 93 -19.62 22.23 -0.34
C LEU A 93 -19.82 22.81 1.07
N PRO A 94 -19.80 24.15 1.22
CA PRO A 94 -20.03 24.81 2.51
C PRO A 94 -21.40 24.48 3.10
#